data_AF-A0A950PNU8-F1
#
_entry.id   AF-A0A950PNU8-F1
#
_cell.length_a   1.000
_cell.length_b   1.000
_cell.length_c   1.000
_cell.angle_alpha   90.00
_cell.angle_beta   90.00
_cell.angle_gamma   90.00
#
_symmetry.space_group_name_H-M   'P 1'
#
loop_
_entity.id
_entity.type
_entity.pdbx_description
1 polymer ?
#
loop_
_entity_poly.entity_id
_entity_poly.type
_entity_poly.pdbx_seq_one_letter_code
_entity_poly.pdbx_strand_id
1 'polypeptide(L)'
;MLRDSRRSPEKPEPYDWVQVRPANRAGIDPTQTYLVADQHSLYAYELNHRKDHPDHQDRAAVVDIDDVTLVTRFAETGARSWRPL
;
A
#
# COMPACT_ATOMS: atom_id res chain seq x y z
N MET A 1 3.54 30.85 10.82
CA MET A 1 4.15 29.61 10.29
C MET A 1 4.62 28.77 11.46
N LEU A 2 4.02 27.60 11.68
CA LEU A 2 4.50 26.56 12.58
C LEU A 2 4.25 25.24 11.84
N ARG A 3 5.32 24.54 11.48
CA ARG A 3 5.26 23.21 10.85
C ARG A 3 5.24 22.12 11.92
N ASP A 4 4.42 21.11 11.64
CA ASP A 4 4.58 19.67 11.89
C ASP A 4 4.31 19.01 13.26
N SER A 5 3.51 17.92 13.19
CA SER A 5 3.54 16.69 14.03
C SER A 5 2.27 15.81 14.00
N ARG A 6 1.20 16.14 13.24
CA ARG A 6 -0.06 15.33 13.24
C ARG A 6 -0.46 14.64 11.93
N ARG A 7 0.41 14.65 10.91
CA ARG A 7 0.37 13.65 9.84
C ARG A 7 1.59 12.78 10.07
N SER A 8 1.39 11.51 10.43
CA SER A 8 2.49 10.54 10.33
C SER A 8 2.97 10.63 8.89
N PRO A 9 4.20 11.09 8.63
CA PRO A 9 4.62 11.24 7.26
C PRO A 9 4.64 9.81 6.70
N GLU A 10 3.87 9.60 5.63
CA GLU A 10 4.00 8.47 4.71
C GLU A 10 3.24 7.16 5.03
N LYS A 11 1.97 7.23 5.46
CA LYS A 11 1.06 6.06 5.41
C LYS A 11 0.54 5.80 3.98
N PRO A 12 0.31 4.54 3.58
CA PRO A 12 -0.44 4.21 2.37
C PRO A 12 -1.85 4.82 2.39
N GLU A 13 -2.31 5.28 1.24
CA GLU A 13 -3.67 5.78 0.98
C GLU A 13 -4.32 4.99 -0.17
N PRO A 14 -5.65 4.99 -0.30
CA PRO A 14 -6.31 4.44 -1.48
C PRO A 14 -5.68 4.95 -2.77
N TYR A 15 -5.55 4.05 -3.74
CA TYR A 15 -4.87 4.22 -5.03
C TYR A 15 -3.33 4.25 -5.00
N ASP A 16 -2.69 4.20 -3.83
CA ASP A 16 -1.26 3.93 -3.77
C ASP A 16 -0.94 2.52 -4.22
N TRP A 17 0.25 2.34 -4.77
CA TRP A 17 0.78 1.03 -5.11
C TRP A 17 1.69 0.56 -3.99
N VAL A 18 1.56 -0.70 -3.60
CA VAL A 18 2.38 -1.28 -2.53
C VAL A 18 3.05 -2.57 -2.95
N GLN A 19 4.25 -2.77 -2.42
CA GLN A 19 4.94 -4.06 -2.40
C GLN A 19 4.94 -4.56 -0.97
N VAL A 20 4.86 -5.87 -0.80
CA VAL A 20 4.86 -6.53 0.51
C VAL A 20 6.11 -7.37 0.72
N ARG A 21 6.49 -7.57 1.97
CA ARG A 21 7.67 -8.37 2.31
C ARG A 21 7.46 -9.86 1.96
N PRO A 22 8.55 -10.59 1.65
CA PRO A 22 8.53 -12.05 1.65
C PRO A 22 8.00 -12.59 2.98
N ALA A 23 7.20 -13.67 2.91
CA ALA A 23 6.52 -14.26 4.07
C ALA A 23 5.69 -13.24 4.88
N ASN A 24 5.01 -12.30 4.19
CA ASN A 24 3.97 -11.45 4.79
C ASN A 24 2.85 -12.32 5.40
N ARG A 25 2.15 -11.79 6.40
CA ARG A 25 1.18 -12.57 7.19
C ARG A 25 -0.04 -12.99 6.38
N ALA A 26 -0.37 -12.27 5.32
CA ALA A 26 -1.48 -12.59 4.43
C ALA A 26 -1.16 -13.70 3.43
N GLY A 27 0.12 -14.07 3.26
CA GLY A 27 0.54 -15.13 2.34
C GLY A 27 0.42 -14.76 0.86
N ILE A 28 0.29 -13.47 0.52
CA ILE A 28 0.21 -13.02 -0.89
C ILE A 28 1.59 -12.89 -1.53
N ASP A 29 1.65 -12.98 -2.85
CA ASP A 29 2.88 -12.99 -3.64
C ASP A 29 3.68 -11.67 -3.48
N PRO A 30 4.89 -11.69 -2.86
CA PRO A 30 5.70 -10.49 -2.66
C PRO A 30 6.34 -9.95 -3.94
N THR A 31 6.30 -10.70 -5.05
CA THR A 31 6.83 -10.25 -6.34
C THR A 31 5.83 -9.39 -7.12
N GLN A 32 4.57 -9.39 -6.70
CA GLN A 32 3.51 -8.56 -7.29
C GLN A 32 3.51 -7.14 -6.69
N THR A 33 2.87 -6.24 -7.43
CA THR A 33 2.50 -4.92 -6.91
C THR A 33 0.99 -4.86 -6.76
N TYR A 34 0.53 -4.40 -5.61
CA TYR A 34 -0.88 -4.31 -5.26
C TYR A 34 -1.35 -2.86 -5.20
N LEU A 35 -2.64 -2.65 -5.41
CA LEU A 35 -3.29 -1.37 -5.22
C LEU A 35 -3.90 -1.33 -3.82
N VAL A 36 -3.67 -0.26 -3.06
CA VAL A 36 -4.45 0.00 -1.84
C VAL A 36 -5.87 0.35 -2.26
N ALA A 37 -6.83 -0.51 -1.94
CA ALA A 37 -8.23 -0.29 -2.25
C ALA A 37 -8.91 0.56 -1.17
N ASP A 38 -8.66 0.24 0.10
CA ASP A 38 -9.22 0.95 1.24
C ASP A 38 -8.36 0.78 2.50
N GLN A 39 -8.62 1.60 3.52
CA GLN A 39 -8.01 1.50 4.83
C GLN A 39 -8.99 0.83 5.82
N HIS A 40 -8.69 -0.42 6.23
CA HIS A 40 -9.51 -1.17 7.20
C HIS A 40 -9.32 -0.68 8.64
N SER A 41 -8.10 -0.28 9.00
CA SER A 41 -7.79 0.26 10.33
C SER A 41 -6.59 1.21 10.28
N LEU A 42 -6.17 1.74 11.43
CA LEU A 42 -5.05 2.67 11.52
C LEU A 42 -3.74 2.13 10.90
N TYR A 43 -3.58 0.80 10.88
CA TYR A 43 -2.38 0.11 10.38
C TYR A 43 -2.69 -1.07 9.45
N ALA A 44 -3.95 -1.25 9.04
CA ALA A 44 -4.35 -2.34 8.15
C ALA A 44 -5.01 -1.83 6.87
N TYR A 45 -4.61 -2.39 5.73
CA TYR A 45 -4.96 -1.89 4.40
C TYR A 45 -5.51 -3.02 3.53
N GLU A 46 -6.62 -2.78 2.84
CA GLU A 46 -7.12 -3.68 1.79
C GLU A 46 -6.30 -3.51 0.53
N LEU A 47 -5.85 -4.62 -0.02
CA LEU A 47 -5.09 -4.69 -1.25
C LEU A 47 -5.90 -5.42 -2.33
N ASN A 48 -5.90 -4.84 -3.54
CA ASN A 48 -6.40 -5.47 -4.74
C ASN A 48 -5.28 -5.72 -5.73
N HIS A 49 -5.48 -6.68 -6.63
CA HIS A 49 -4.58 -6.87 -7.75
C HIS A 49 -4.69 -5.67 -8.72
N ARG A 50 -3.62 -5.41 -9.46
CA ARG A 50 -3.65 -4.42 -10.54
C ARG A 50 -4.63 -4.83 -11.63
N LYS A 51 -5.14 -3.84 -12.39
CA LYS A 51 -6.11 -4.02 -13.49
C LYS A 51 -5.73 -5.04 -14.57
N ASP A 52 -4.44 -5.36 -14.69
CA ASP A 52 -3.88 -6.30 -15.66
C ASP A 52 -3.79 -7.74 -15.12
N HIS A 53 -4.09 -7.96 -13.85
CA HIS A 53 -4.14 -9.29 -13.25
C HIS A 53 -5.49 -9.98 -13.57
N PRO A 54 -5.51 -11.31 -13.82
CA PRO A 54 -6.76 -12.04 -14.04
C PRO A 54 -7.77 -11.84 -12.90
N ASP A 55 -7.27 -11.77 -11.67
CA ASP A 55 -8.08 -11.63 -10.45
C ASP A 55 -8.24 -10.15 -10.00
N HIS A 56 -8.15 -9.16 -10.90
CA HIS A 56 -8.21 -7.73 -10.52
C HIS A 56 -9.54 -7.28 -9.91
N GLN A 57 -10.62 -8.04 -10.11
CA GLN A 57 -11.92 -7.77 -9.51
C GLN A 57 -12.04 -8.36 -8.10
N ASP A 58 -11.08 -9.22 -7.71
CA ASP A 58 -11.06 -9.87 -6.42
C ASP A 58 -10.16 -9.11 -5.44
N ARG A 59 -10.55 -9.16 -4.17
CA ARG A 59 -9.72 -8.71 -3.07
C ARG A 59 -8.53 -9.65 -2.92
N ALA A 60 -7.32 -9.10 -2.97
CA ALA A 60 -6.11 -9.89 -2.75
C ALA A 60 -5.93 -10.24 -1.26
N ALA A 61 -5.91 -9.22 -0.38
CA ALA A 61 -5.75 -9.41 1.06
C ALA A 61 -6.04 -8.14 1.87
N VAL A 62 -6.10 -8.29 3.19
CA VAL A 62 -5.86 -7.18 4.14
C VAL A 62 -4.49 -7.40 4.77
N VAL A 63 -3.62 -6.40 4.71
CA VAL A 63 -2.25 -6.48 5.27
C VAL A 63 -2.01 -5.43 6.34
N ASP A 64 -1.13 -5.75 7.29
CA ASP A 64 -0.62 -4.78 8.25
C ASP A 64 0.49 -3.91 7.63
N ILE A 65 0.69 -2.69 8.11
CA ILE A 65 1.76 -1.79 7.65
C ILE A 65 3.14 -2.44 7.76
N ASP A 66 3.36 -3.29 8.77
CA ASP A 66 4.61 -4.03 8.97
C ASP A 66 4.91 -5.02 7.83
N ASP A 67 3.90 -5.39 7.05
CA ASP A 67 4.05 -6.26 5.88
C ASP A 67 4.32 -5.48 4.59
N VAL A 68 4.18 -4.16 4.59
CA VAL A 68 4.41 -3.29 3.42
C VAL A 68 5.87 -2.82 3.38
N THR A 69 6.56 -3.06 2.26
CA THR A 69 7.99 -2.71 2.11
C THR A 69 8.25 -1.47 1.28
N LEU A 70 7.33 -1.14 0.38
CA LEU A 70 7.44 0.01 -0.51
C LEU A 70 6.04 0.51 -0.82
N VAL A 71 5.83 1.81 -0.70
CA VAL A 71 4.64 2.50 -1.20
C VAL A 71 5.08 3.38 -2.36
N THR A 72 4.28 3.43 -3.42
CA THR A 72 4.45 4.33 -4.55
C THR A 72 3.15 5.09 -4.79
N ARG A 73 3.20 6.41 -4.67
CA ARG A 73 2.10 7.31 -5.00
C ARG A 73 2.35 7.97 -6.34
N PHE A 74 1.36 7.92 -7.21
CA PHE A 74 1.35 8.64 -8.47
C PHE A 74 0.52 9.91 -8.32
N ALA A 75 1.10 11.04 -8.68
CA ALA A 75 0.46 12.34 -8.73
C ALA A 75 0.73 13.02 -10.08
N GLU A 76 0.06 14.12 -10.36
CA GLU A 76 0.29 14.90 -11.60
C GLU A 76 1.75 15.35 -11.74
N THR A 77 2.43 15.57 -10.62
CA THR A 77 3.84 15.99 -10.58
C THR A 77 4.84 14.84 -10.73
N GLY A 78 4.37 13.59 -10.82
CA GLY A 78 5.19 12.40 -10.98
C GLY A 78 4.91 11.32 -9.93
N ALA A 79 5.82 10.36 -9.83
CA ALA A 79 5.74 9.27 -8.87
C ALA A 79 6.70 9.51 -7.70
N ARG A 80 6.24 9.22 -6.48
CA ARG A 80 7.07 9.20 -5.27
C ARG A 80 6.97 7.83 -4.62
N SER A 81 8.11 7.25 -4.27
CA SER A 81 8.16 6.00 -3.52
C SER A 81 8.90 6.16 -2.20
N TRP A 82 8.45 5.44 -1.17
CA TRP A 82 9.03 5.46 0.17
C TRP A 82 8.80 4.12 0.89
N ARG A 83 9.55 3.90 1.97
CA ARG A 83 9.33 2.77 2.89
C ARG A 83 8.47 3.29 4.04
N PRO A 84 7.33 2.68 4.35
CA PRO A 84 6.52 3.13 5.48
C PRO A 84 7.27 2.91 6.79
N LEU A 85 7.02 3.81 7.76
CA LEU A 85 7.58 3.80 9.12
C LEU A 85 6.61 3.19 10.13
#